data_AF-A0A521GP36-F1
#
_entry.id   AF-A0A521GP36-F1
#
_cell.length_a   1.000
_cell.length_b   1.000
_cell.length_c   1.000
_cell.angle_alpha   90.00
_cell.angle_beta   90.00
_cell.angle_gamma   90.00
#
_symmetry.space_group_name_H-M   'P 1'
#
loop_
_entity.id
_entity.type
_entity.pdbx_description
1 polymer ?
#
loop_
_entity_poly.entity_id
_entity_poly.type
_entity_poly.pdbx_seq_one_letter_code
_entity_poly.pdbx_strand_id
1 'polypeptide(L)'
;MDKKQDEQEPVLDITDDLKETKPSEDEIAAPAETPEAPIDPVPAIEAEPTSTPTLPVANTGGKVSFGQKLKAFLSTKKGKVIAIVSVLVLVIAVLLAIPMTRYGMMGVFVKKDVSLTVLDSVSKKPVSGAMVTMGTYSATSNADGVAKLEQVPVGNYSLQVQKKYYEASSASYTVPILSAPADSKPTIKATGRTVTITVKNKITGGVVSGAAVVVSGSSATTDSKGAAEIILPVQQAAQKGTVKASNYNDAAFEVTVTNNDDQKVAVALAPSGKVFFLSKRTGKIDVMKSDLDGANPETVVAGTGKESDSETVLLSTTDWKYLALLAARDSDKAKLYLIDTSSGKLSTMDEGDASFQLVGWSGHQFVYQVTRSQNLWADKRQALKSFNAENSKLTTLDETQGSGNNFYDYATESLANQYIVDGKVVYTKSWDIGSSVSPDDRQSAIVSIGVGGSDKKNLKNFAVSEIAYFDARFYEPGGVYYRASARTDGKGSYYEYEDGKLTATADTNDNKFYNEFYATYLISPSGNKTLWYEQRDGKNVIFVGDKSGNNAREIGVSDHVPYGWYTDDYILFSLKGSELYVMDANGKIDTSHTPLKITDYHKPAITYPGYGGGYGGQ
;
A
#
# COMPACT_ATOMS: atom_id res chain seq x y z
N MET A 1 -51.90 4.48 41.96
CA MET A 1 -51.20 3.19 42.10
C MET A 1 -50.40 2.97 40.82
N ASP A 2 -49.35 3.74 40.53
CA ASP A 2 -48.17 4.04 41.36
C ASP A 2 -47.38 2.79 41.73
N LYS A 3 -46.42 2.44 40.88
CA LYS A 3 -45.01 2.76 41.14
C LYS A 3 -44.18 2.68 39.86
N LYS A 4 -43.47 3.76 39.55
CA LYS A 4 -42.29 3.72 38.67
C LYS A 4 -41.13 3.09 39.44
N GLN A 5 -40.23 2.44 38.71
CA GLN A 5 -38.85 2.25 39.13
C GLN A 5 -37.97 2.64 37.94
N ASP A 6 -37.25 3.74 38.09
CA ASP A 6 -36.19 4.16 37.18
C ASP A 6 -34.89 3.44 37.59
N GLU A 7 -34.15 2.87 36.63
CA GLU A 7 -32.75 2.47 36.84
C GLU A 7 -31.83 3.45 36.11
N GLN A 8 -30.83 3.95 36.83
CA GLN A 8 -29.93 5.03 36.38
C GLN A 8 -28.63 4.49 35.79
N GLU A 9 -28.14 5.16 34.75
CA GLU A 9 -26.79 4.99 34.23
C GLU A 9 -25.74 5.49 35.23
N PRO A 10 -24.55 4.86 35.31
CA PRO A 10 -23.43 5.39 36.08
C PRO A 10 -22.70 6.50 35.29
N VAL A 11 -23.00 7.76 35.61
CA VAL A 11 -22.18 8.91 35.20
C VAL A 11 -20.89 8.92 36.04
N LEU A 12 -19.74 8.98 35.37
CA LEU A 12 -18.43 9.06 36.02
C LEU A 12 -17.95 10.51 35.97
N ASP A 13 -18.21 11.24 37.06
CA ASP A 13 -17.80 12.63 37.27
C ASP A 13 -16.38 12.69 37.86
N ILE A 14 -15.50 13.45 37.21
CA ILE A 14 -14.22 13.90 37.77
C ILE A 14 -14.04 15.37 37.36
N THR A 15 -14.56 16.26 38.18
CA THR A 15 -14.21 17.68 38.22
C THR A 15 -13.70 18.06 39.60
N ASP A 16 -13.15 19.27 39.70
CA ASP A 16 -12.46 19.88 40.85
C ASP A 16 -11.04 19.30 41.20
N ASP A 17 -10.02 20.10 41.54
CA ASP A 17 -10.03 21.56 41.71
C ASP A 17 -8.71 22.30 41.41
N LEU A 18 -8.92 23.59 41.13
CA LEU A 18 -8.02 24.74 41.02
C LEU A 18 -6.75 24.76 41.90
N LYS A 19 -5.64 25.31 41.37
CA LYS A 19 -5.25 26.72 41.68
C LYS A 19 -4.04 27.28 40.93
N GLU A 20 -4.14 28.57 40.63
CA GLU A 20 -3.04 29.48 40.32
C GLU A 20 -2.11 29.68 41.53
N THR A 21 -0.79 29.83 41.30
CA THR A 21 0.08 30.73 42.09
C THR A 21 1.33 31.15 41.29
N LYS A 22 1.37 32.42 40.89
CA LYS A 22 2.54 33.31 41.09
C LYS A 22 2.20 34.21 42.31
N PRO A 23 3.12 35.00 42.91
CA PRO A 23 4.54 35.20 42.61
C PRO A 23 5.47 35.01 43.84
N SER A 24 6.78 35.23 43.67
CA SER A 24 7.65 35.78 44.73
C SER A 24 8.91 36.42 44.13
N GLU A 25 9.06 37.74 44.27
CA GLU A 25 10.36 38.41 44.32
C GLU A 25 10.84 38.43 45.78
N ASP A 26 12.15 38.53 45.99
CA ASP A 26 12.85 39.35 47.01
C ASP A 26 14.37 39.21 46.69
N GLU A 27 15.06 40.28 46.28
CA GLU A 27 15.84 41.22 47.12
C GLU A 27 17.14 40.57 47.69
N ILE A 28 18.33 41.18 47.82
CA ILE A 28 18.83 42.56 48.00
C ILE A 28 20.24 42.59 47.31
N ALA A 29 20.84 43.65 46.73
CA ALA A 29 21.05 45.00 47.25
C ALA A 29 21.49 46.04 46.19
N ALA A 30 21.08 47.30 46.42
CA ALA A 30 21.75 48.55 45.98
C ALA A 30 22.37 49.23 47.25
N PRO A 31 22.83 50.50 47.32
CA PRO A 31 22.75 51.67 46.40
C PRO A 31 24.17 52.16 45.97
N ALA A 32 24.46 53.30 45.34
CA ALA A 32 23.78 54.57 45.05
C ALA A 32 24.49 55.27 43.83
N GLU A 33 24.15 56.44 43.28
CA GLU A 33 23.08 57.44 43.51
C GLU A 33 22.84 58.29 42.22
N THR A 34 22.08 59.39 42.33
CA THR A 34 21.70 60.37 41.27
C THR A 34 22.16 61.80 41.70
N PRO A 35 21.87 62.96 41.02
CA PRO A 35 21.23 63.22 39.71
C PRO A 35 21.87 64.33 38.81
N GLU A 36 21.16 64.61 37.70
CA GLU A 36 20.86 65.96 37.14
C GLU A 36 21.70 66.63 36.04
N ALA A 37 20.96 67.39 35.21
CA ALA A 37 21.34 68.16 34.01
C ALA A 37 21.56 69.66 34.39
N PRO A 38 21.54 70.73 33.54
CA PRO A 38 21.11 70.85 32.12
C PRO A 38 21.90 71.81 31.16
N ILE A 39 21.67 71.60 29.84
CA ILE A 39 21.37 72.59 28.74
C ILE A 39 22.24 73.87 28.52
N ASP A 40 22.94 73.91 27.36
CA ASP A 40 23.25 75.03 26.40
C ASP A 40 23.96 76.35 26.88
N PRO A 41 24.51 77.24 26.00
CA PRO A 41 24.33 77.37 24.54
C PRO A 41 25.57 77.68 23.64
N VAL A 42 25.26 77.82 22.33
CA VAL A 42 26.07 78.20 21.14
C VAL A 42 26.44 79.72 21.11
N PRO A 43 27.65 80.13 20.68
CA PRO A 43 27.91 80.69 19.32
C PRO A 43 29.28 80.22 18.72
N ALA A 44 29.53 80.06 17.40
CA ALA A 44 29.14 80.73 16.16
C ALA A 44 30.02 81.95 15.74
N ILE A 45 30.42 81.96 14.44
CA ILE A 45 30.86 83.09 13.58
C ILE A 45 32.39 83.32 13.34
N GLU A 46 32.75 83.43 12.03
CA GLU A 46 33.92 84.06 11.33
C GLU A 46 35.37 83.73 11.77
N ALA A 47 36.43 83.93 10.96
CA ALA A 47 36.74 84.00 9.53
C ALA A 47 38.27 84.26 9.38
N GLU A 48 38.81 84.11 8.18
CA GLU A 48 40.20 84.36 7.71
C GLU A 48 40.82 85.77 8.03
N PRO A 49 42.11 86.12 7.69
CA PRO A 49 43.15 85.41 6.90
C PRO A 49 44.64 85.51 7.39
N THR A 50 45.54 84.83 6.63
CA THR A 50 46.95 85.16 6.26
C THR A 50 47.96 85.80 7.23
N SER A 51 49.18 85.23 7.23
CA SER A 51 50.44 86.02 7.33
C SER A 51 51.63 85.35 6.60
N THR A 52 52.20 86.04 5.62
CA THR A 52 53.49 85.72 4.97
C THR A 52 54.67 86.16 5.86
N PRO A 53 55.87 85.57 5.72
CA PRO A 53 57.06 86.45 5.72
C PRO A 53 58.07 86.22 4.59
N THR A 54 58.75 87.34 4.33
CA THR A 54 59.80 87.74 3.39
C THR A 54 61.08 86.91 3.27
N LEU A 55 61.75 87.11 2.12
CA LEU A 55 63.10 86.65 1.75
C LEU A 55 64.22 87.57 2.30
N PRO A 56 65.46 87.07 2.41
CA PRO A 56 66.69 87.86 2.27
C PRO A 56 67.50 87.52 1.00
N VAL A 57 68.43 88.41 0.61
CA VAL A 57 69.08 88.42 -0.73
C VAL A 57 70.59 88.10 -0.67
N ALA A 58 71.00 87.14 -1.50
CA ALA A 58 72.28 86.92 -2.21
C ALA A 58 73.67 87.16 -1.54
N ASN A 59 74.62 86.24 -1.79
CA ASN A 59 75.57 86.49 -2.90
C ASN A 59 76.28 85.24 -3.52
N THR A 60 76.55 85.36 -4.82
CA THR A 60 77.55 84.69 -5.69
C THR A 60 78.04 83.25 -5.44
N GLY A 61 77.81 82.37 -6.44
CA GLY A 61 78.62 81.16 -6.64
C GLY A 61 78.19 80.22 -7.80
N GLY A 62 78.87 80.29 -8.95
CA GLY A 62 79.05 79.15 -9.88
C GLY A 62 77.82 78.47 -10.53
N LYS A 63 77.51 78.88 -11.77
CA LYS A 63 76.65 78.20 -12.77
C LYS A 63 76.60 76.65 -12.68
N VAL A 64 75.39 76.07 -12.68
CA VAL A 64 74.93 75.10 -13.72
C VAL A 64 73.40 75.16 -13.79
N SER A 65 72.82 75.32 -14.98
CA SER A 65 71.35 75.28 -15.19
C SER A 65 70.75 73.94 -14.75
N PHE A 66 69.54 73.92 -14.18
CA PHE A 66 68.82 72.69 -13.82
C PHE A 66 68.69 71.74 -15.03
N GLY A 67 68.41 72.29 -16.22
CA GLY A 67 68.38 71.51 -17.47
C GLY A 67 69.73 70.89 -17.84
N GLN A 68 70.86 71.55 -17.54
CA GLN A 68 72.20 70.99 -17.75
C GLN A 68 72.59 69.96 -16.67
N LYS A 69 72.24 70.18 -15.40
CA LYS A 69 72.43 69.18 -14.33
C LYS A 69 71.62 67.92 -14.61
N LEU A 70 70.36 68.07 -15.05
CA LEU A 70 69.51 66.95 -15.44
C LEU A 70 70.07 66.22 -16.68
N LYS A 71 70.55 66.94 -17.70
CA LYS A 71 71.16 66.34 -18.91
C LYS A 71 72.48 65.61 -18.61
N ALA A 72 73.30 66.13 -17.69
CA ALA A 72 74.53 65.49 -17.22
C ALA A 72 74.27 64.27 -16.30
N PHE A 73 73.20 64.32 -15.49
CA PHE A 73 72.75 63.16 -14.72
C PHE A 73 72.22 62.06 -15.66
N LEU A 74 71.33 62.43 -16.59
CA LEU A 74 70.78 61.59 -17.66
C LEU A 74 71.80 61.11 -18.70
N SER A 75 73.05 61.57 -18.69
CA SER A 75 74.10 60.99 -19.55
C SER A 75 74.87 59.87 -18.84
N THR A 76 74.85 59.80 -17.51
CA THR A 76 75.47 58.70 -16.75
C THR A 76 74.61 57.43 -16.75
N LYS A 77 75.25 56.25 -16.68
CA LYS A 77 74.52 54.96 -16.55
C LYS A 77 73.56 54.95 -15.35
N LYS A 78 73.98 55.50 -14.19
CA LYS A 78 73.16 55.55 -12.98
C LYS A 78 71.98 56.53 -13.10
N GLY A 79 72.19 57.74 -13.63
CA GLY A 79 71.14 58.73 -13.76
C GLY A 79 70.09 58.41 -14.84
N LYS A 80 70.48 57.70 -15.91
CA LYS A 80 69.53 57.10 -16.86
C LYS A 80 68.60 56.11 -16.16
N VAL A 81 69.17 55.17 -15.39
CA VAL A 81 68.38 54.18 -14.63
C VAL A 81 67.45 54.87 -13.63
N ILE A 82 67.95 55.85 -12.86
CA ILE A 82 67.13 56.58 -11.88
C ILE A 82 65.99 57.33 -12.56
N ALA A 83 66.22 58.01 -13.69
CA ALA A 83 65.13 58.71 -14.38
C ALA A 83 64.11 57.77 -15.03
N ILE A 84 64.55 56.63 -15.58
CA ILE A 84 63.64 55.57 -16.06
C ILE A 84 62.79 55.04 -14.90
N VAL A 85 63.40 54.78 -13.74
CA VAL A 85 62.70 54.36 -12.51
C VAL A 85 61.73 55.44 -12.03
N SER A 86 62.11 56.73 -11.99
CA SER A 86 61.21 57.81 -11.58
C SER A 86 60.02 57.99 -12.52
N VAL A 87 60.23 57.89 -13.83
CA VAL A 87 59.13 57.91 -14.82
C VAL A 87 58.23 56.69 -14.64
N LEU A 88 58.81 55.50 -14.42
CA LEU A 88 58.06 54.26 -14.15
C LEU A 88 57.21 54.38 -12.87
N VAL A 89 57.77 54.92 -11.78
CA VAL A 89 57.06 55.18 -10.51
C VAL A 89 55.94 56.19 -10.71
N LEU A 90 56.14 57.24 -11.50
CA LEU A 90 55.12 58.25 -11.77
C LEU A 90 53.98 57.69 -12.65
N VAL A 91 54.30 56.86 -13.64
CA VAL A 91 53.31 56.09 -14.41
C VAL A 91 52.53 55.12 -13.52
N ILE A 92 53.20 54.40 -12.62
CA ILE A 92 52.55 53.52 -11.63
C ILE A 92 51.62 54.34 -10.71
N ALA A 93 52.04 55.52 -10.24
CA ALA A 93 51.22 56.39 -9.41
C ALA A 93 49.95 56.88 -10.14
N VAL A 94 50.05 57.25 -11.42
CA VAL A 94 48.89 57.61 -12.25
C VAL A 94 47.98 56.41 -12.49
N LEU A 95 48.54 55.21 -12.74
CA LEU A 95 47.77 53.97 -12.88
C LEU A 95 47.09 53.52 -11.58
N LEU A 96 47.63 53.87 -10.41
CA LEU A 96 46.99 53.64 -9.10
C LEU A 96 45.93 54.70 -8.77
N ALA A 97 46.04 55.92 -9.31
CA ALA A 97 45.03 56.96 -9.17
C ALA A 97 43.76 56.66 -9.99
N ILE A 98 43.89 56.07 -11.18
CA ILE A 98 42.77 55.72 -12.04
C ILE A 98 42.01 54.49 -11.47
N PRO A 99 40.70 54.59 -11.17
CA PRO A 99 39.96 53.55 -10.46
C PRO A 99 39.89 52.17 -11.11
N MET A 100 40.04 52.08 -12.44
CA MET A 100 39.97 50.81 -13.17
C MET A 100 41.32 50.08 -13.21
N THR A 101 42.41 50.80 -13.50
CA THR A 101 43.77 50.24 -13.57
C THR A 101 44.33 49.89 -12.19
N ARG A 102 43.94 50.61 -11.13
CA ARG A 102 44.38 50.29 -9.76
C ARG A 102 43.97 48.89 -9.31
N TYR A 103 42.75 48.45 -9.62
CA TYR A 103 42.29 47.11 -9.26
C TYR A 103 43.02 46.02 -10.07
N GLY A 104 43.21 46.26 -11.38
CA GLY A 104 43.96 45.33 -12.24
C GLY A 104 45.40 45.09 -11.80
N MET A 105 46.10 46.12 -11.30
CA MET A 105 47.46 45.94 -10.75
C MET A 105 47.45 45.38 -9.32
N MET A 106 46.57 45.87 -8.44
CA MET A 106 46.59 45.48 -7.03
C MET A 106 46.02 44.08 -6.79
N GLY A 107 45.12 43.56 -7.64
CA GLY A 107 44.58 42.21 -7.54
C GLY A 107 45.64 41.09 -7.64
N VAL A 108 46.79 41.36 -8.25
CA VAL A 108 47.90 40.39 -8.30
C VAL A 108 48.50 40.13 -6.91
N PHE A 109 48.48 41.15 -6.03
CA PHE A 109 49.21 41.14 -4.75
C PHE A 109 48.30 41.23 -3.51
N VAL A 110 47.12 41.83 -3.63
CA VAL A 110 46.18 42.01 -2.53
C VAL A 110 44.97 41.10 -2.74
N LYS A 111 44.84 40.15 -1.83
CA LYS A 111 43.73 39.21 -1.72
C LYS A 111 43.06 39.36 -0.36
N LYS A 112 41.77 39.09 -0.29
CA LYS A 112 40.94 39.18 0.91
C LYS A 112 40.05 37.95 1.01
N ASP A 113 39.79 37.51 2.23
CA ASP A 113 38.70 36.59 2.49
C ASP A 113 37.40 37.40 2.51
N VAL A 114 36.38 36.93 1.79
CA VAL A 114 35.08 37.57 1.69
C VAL A 114 34.03 36.64 2.30
N SER A 115 33.28 37.14 3.28
CA SER A 115 32.17 36.42 3.89
C SER A 115 30.86 37.07 3.45
N LEU A 116 29.88 36.25 3.04
CA LEU A 116 28.58 36.70 2.56
C LEU A 116 27.46 35.90 3.21
N THR A 117 26.43 36.58 3.71
CA THR A 117 25.28 35.92 4.35
C THR A 117 24.11 35.85 3.37
N VAL A 118 23.87 34.68 2.76
CA VAL A 118 22.77 34.49 1.82
C VAL A 118 21.44 34.44 2.58
N LEU A 119 20.49 35.30 2.20
CA LEU A 119 19.15 35.37 2.82
C LEU A 119 18.05 35.04 1.81
N ASP A 120 16.91 34.54 2.29
CA ASP A 120 15.70 34.47 1.49
C ASP A 120 15.04 35.85 1.39
N SER A 121 14.61 36.22 0.18
CA SER A 121 14.13 37.58 -0.11
C SER A 121 12.80 37.92 0.57
N VAL A 122 12.00 36.91 0.94
CA VAL A 122 10.69 37.08 1.58
C VAL A 122 10.80 36.97 3.10
N SER A 123 11.21 35.80 3.59
CA SER A 123 11.26 35.46 5.02
C SER A 123 12.44 36.08 5.77
N LYS A 124 13.43 36.61 5.05
CA LYS A 124 14.71 37.15 5.58
C LYS A 124 15.55 36.15 6.38
N LYS A 125 15.18 34.86 6.39
CA LYS A 125 15.93 33.79 7.05
C LYS A 125 17.20 33.46 6.25
N PRO A 126 18.28 32.98 6.89
CA PRO A 126 19.47 32.55 6.18
C PRO A 126 19.21 31.31 5.32
N VAL A 127 19.90 31.22 4.18
CA VAL A 127 19.76 30.12 3.22
C VAL A 127 21.05 29.29 3.17
N SER A 128 21.03 28.17 3.87
CA SER A 128 22.09 27.14 3.82
C SER A 128 22.15 26.43 2.46
N GLY A 129 23.32 25.95 2.06
CA GLY A 129 23.51 25.15 0.84
C GLY A 129 23.36 25.92 -0.49
N ALA A 130 23.39 27.25 -0.46
CA ALA A 130 23.43 28.08 -1.67
C ALA A 130 24.87 28.19 -2.18
N MET A 131 25.07 27.96 -3.48
CA MET A 131 26.36 28.17 -4.13
C MET A 131 26.53 29.66 -4.44
N VAL A 132 27.61 30.24 -3.93
CA VAL A 132 27.99 31.64 -4.10
C VAL A 132 29.27 31.69 -4.91
N THR A 133 29.26 32.39 -6.04
CA THR A 133 30.37 32.43 -7.00
C THR A 133 30.77 33.86 -7.31
N MET A 134 32.06 34.16 -7.27
CA MET A 134 32.67 35.42 -7.69
C MET A 134 33.85 35.14 -8.62
N GLY A 135 33.65 35.31 -9.93
CA GLY A 135 34.65 34.93 -10.93
C GLY A 135 34.94 33.42 -10.89
N THR A 136 36.18 33.04 -10.61
CA THR A 136 36.62 31.64 -10.45
C THR A 136 36.50 31.11 -9.02
N TYR A 137 36.11 31.95 -8.05
CA TYR A 137 36.01 31.59 -6.64
C TYR A 137 34.56 31.18 -6.34
N SER A 138 34.38 30.03 -5.67
CA SER A 138 33.05 29.57 -5.25
C SER A 138 33.07 29.00 -3.84
N ALA A 139 31.96 29.14 -3.12
CA ALA A 139 31.73 28.61 -1.78
C ALA A 139 30.26 28.25 -1.61
N THR A 140 29.97 27.25 -0.77
CA THR A 140 28.60 26.89 -0.40
C THR A 140 28.28 27.48 0.97
N SER A 141 27.10 28.06 1.15
CA SER A 141 26.69 28.62 2.43
C SER A 141 26.46 27.54 3.50
N ASN A 142 26.85 27.84 4.74
CA ASN A 142 26.67 26.97 5.91
C ASN A 142 25.23 27.05 6.47
N ALA A 143 24.97 26.39 7.61
CA ALA A 143 23.66 26.41 8.30
C ALA A 143 23.13 27.83 8.57
N ASP A 144 24.01 28.78 8.91
CA ASP A 144 23.71 30.19 9.16
C ASP A 144 23.64 31.05 7.89
N GLY A 145 23.63 30.42 6.71
CA GLY A 145 23.61 31.09 5.40
C GLY A 145 24.93 31.73 4.98
N VAL A 146 26.01 31.55 5.75
CA VAL A 146 27.31 32.19 5.50
C VAL A 146 28.14 31.37 4.51
N ALA A 147 28.51 32.00 3.39
CA ALA A 147 29.49 31.48 2.43
C ALA A 147 30.81 32.28 2.56
N LYS A 148 31.92 31.58 2.82
CA LYS A 148 33.26 32.18 2.92
C LYS A 148 34.09 31.86 1.68
N LEU A 149 34.50 32.90 0.95
CA LEU A 149 35.36 32.83 -0.23
C LEU A 149 36.75 33.31 0.16
N GLU A 150 37.75 32.42 0.14
CA GLU A 150 39.10 32.73 0.61
C GLU A 150 39.98 33.29 -0.50
N GLN A 151 40.89 34.20 -0.14
CA GLN A 151 41.94 34.70 -1.03
C GLN A 151 41.44 35.29 -2.38
N VAL A 152 40.29 35.96 -2.36
CA VAL A 152 39.71 36.66 -3.51
C VAL A 152 40.50 37.95 -3.78
N PRO A 153 41.04 38.19 -4.99
CA PRO A 153 41.71 39.43 -5.35
C PRO A 153 40.83 40.67 -5.19
N VAL A 154 41.47 41.82 -4.99
CA VAL A 154 40.75 43.11 -5.00
C VAL A 154 40.29 43.48 -6.40
N GLY A 155 39.01 43.84 -6.56
CA GLY A 155 38.42 44.07 -7.89
C GLY A 155 36.90 44.08 -7.89
N ASN A 156 36.31 44.27 -9.07
CA ASN A 156 34.86 44.19 -9.31
C ASN A 156 34.52 42.81 -9.88
N TYR A 157 33.54 42.14 -9.26
CA TYR A 157 33.09 40.80 -9.63
C TYR A 157 31.59 40.78 -9.91
N SER A 158 31.16 39.90 -10.81
CA SER A 158 29.79 39.40 -10.81
C SER A 158 29.69 38.37 -9.69
N LEU A 159 28.89 38.70 -8.68
CA LEU A 159 28.47 37.83 -7.59
C LEU A 159 27.22 37.09 -8.03
N GLN A 160 27.33 35.78 -8.22
CA GLN A 160 26.20 34.91 -8.53
C GLN A 160 25.83 34.07 -7.31
N VAL A 161 24.54 33.91 -7.06
CA VAL A 161 24.01 33.02 -6.02
C VAL A 161 22.98 32.08 -6.64
N GLN A 162 23.21 30.78 -6.50
CA GLN A 162 22.39 29.73 -7.09
C GLN A 162 22.04 28.65 -6.06
N LYS A 163 20.77 28.22 -6.02
CA LYS A 163 20.30 27.09 -5.21
C LYS A 163 19.09 26.43 -5.87
N LYS A 164 18.94 25.11 -5.74
CA LYS A 164 17.75 24.39 -6.22
C LYS A 164 16.49 24.95 -5.52
N TYR A 165 15.43 25.18 -6.30
CA TYR A 165 14.18 25.82 -5.87
C TYR A 165 14.32 27.26 -5.34
N TYR A 166 15.34 27.99 -5.82
CA TYR A 166 15.45 29.43 -5.68
C TYR A 166 15.69 30.07 -7.05
N GLU A 167 15.25 31.31 -7.22
CA GLU A 167 15.60 32.14 -8.37
C GLU A 167 17.08 32.54 -8.28
N ALA A 168 17.85 32.29 -9.34
CA ALA A 168 19.27 32.63 -9.38
C ALA A 168 19.45 34.15 -9.35
N SER A 169 20.31 34.64 -8.47
CA SER A 169 20.59 36.08 -8.31
C SER A 169 21.98 36.42 -8.85
N SER A 170 22.11 37.59 -9.47
CA SER A 170 23.37 38.13 -9.94
C SER A 170 23.46 39.61 -9.60
N ALA A 171 24.55 40.01 -8.94
CA ALA A 171 24.82 41.39 -8.55
C ALA A 171 26.30 41.74 -8.82
N SER A 172 26.62 43.03 -8.85
CA SER A 172 28.02 43.47 -8.83
C SER A 172 28.50 43.57 -7.39
N TYR A 173 29.68 43.02 -7.10
CA TYR A 173 30.34 43.12 -5.80
C TYR A 173 31.79 43.58 -5.96
N THR A 174 32.22 44.54 -5.13
CA THR A 174 33.58 45.07 -5.15
C THR A 174 34.35 44.58 -3.93
N VAL A 175 35.47 43.89 -4.15
CA VAL A 175 36.44 43.56 -3.10
C VAL A 175 37.39 44.76 -2.95
N PRO A 176 37.34 45.53 -1.84
CA PRO A 176 38.04 46.80 -1.71
C PRO A 176 39.52 46.63 -1.39
N ILE A 177 40.34 47.60 -1.81
CA ILE A 177 41.81 47.58 -1.61
C ILE A 177 42.19 47.85 -0.15
N LEU A 178 41.60 48.90 0.45
CA LEU A 178 42.05 49.47 1.72
C LEU A 178 41.23 49.01 2.93
N SER A 179 39.91 48.85 2.77
CA SER A 179 39.02 48.41 3.85
C SER A 179 38.90 46.89 3.93
N ALA A 180 38.19 46.39 4.95
CA ALA A 180 37.63 45.05 4.89
C ALA A 180 36.54 44.97 3.79
N PRO A 181 36.31 43.79 3.19
CA PRO A 181 35.09 43.53 2.43
C PRO A 181 33.84 43.74 3.29
N ALA A 182 32.73 44.19 2.69
CA ALA A 182 31.49 44.40 3.41
C ALA A 182 30.76 43.06 3.66
N ASP A 183 30.07 42.93 4.82
CA ASP A 183 29.09 41.85 5.05
C ASP A 183 27.85 42.10 4.19
N SER A 184 27.97 41.77 2.90
CA SER A 184 26.86 41.85 1.95
C SER A 184 25.94 40.65 2.12
N LYS A 185 24.64 40.92 2.06
CA LYS A 185 23.56 39.95 2.32
C LYS A 185 22.76 39.70 1.05
N PRO A 186 23.32 38.98 0.05
CA PRO A 186 22.63 38.74 -1.20
C PRO A 186 21.34 37.95 -0.95
N THR A 187 20.22 38.48 -1.42
CA THR A 187 18.92 37.83 -1.30
C THR A 187 18.59 37.01 -2.54
N ILE A 188 18.09 35.79 -2.34
CA ILE A 188 17.51 34.93 -3.38
C ILE A 188 16.05 34.63 -3.04
N LYS A 189 15.19 34.44 -4.05
CA LYS A 189 13.75 34.22 -3.85
C LYS A 189 13.42 32.74 -3.91
N ALA A 190 12.82 32.17 -2.86
CA ALA A 190 12.33 30.80 -2.88
C ALA A 190 11.25 30.57 -3.95
N THR A 191 11.54 29.69 -4.91
CA THR A 191 10.60 29.25 -5.96
C THR A 191 9.99 27.88 -5.66
N GLY A 192 10.42 27.19 -4.61
CA GLY A 192 9.80 25.95 -4.13
C GLY A 192 8.86 26.14 -2.94
N ARG A 193 7.97 25.17 -2.74
CA ARG A 193 7.13 24.98 -1.55
C ARG A 193 7.12 23.54 -1.09
N THR A 194 6.98 23.34 0.21
CA THR A 194 6.81 22.00 0.79
C THR A 194 5.38 21.53 0.53
N VAL A 195 5.24 20.33 0.00
CA VAL A 195 3.97 19.63 -0.11
C VAL A 195 4.04 18.40 0.79
N THR A 196 3.01 18.19 1.61
CA THR A 196 2.86 16.97 2.40
C THR A 196 2.07 15.94 1.61
N ILE A 197 2.71 14.84 1.24
CA ILE A 197 2.05 13.70 0.58
C ILE A 197 1.73 12.65 1.64
N THR A 198 0.46 12.36 1.84
CA THR A 198 -0.01 11.30 2.76
C THR A 198 -0.41 10.07 1.95
N VAL A 199 0.10 8.90 2.34
CA VAL A 199 -0.12 7.64 1.63
C VAL A 199 -0.84 6.65 2.53
N LYS A 200 -1.95 6.11 2.05
CA LYS A 200 -2.80 5.15 2.76
C LYS A 200 -3.06 3.90 1.93
N ASN A 201 -3.33 2.79 2.60
CA ASN A 201 -3.87 1.58 2.00
C ASN A 201 -5.33 1.85 1.59
N LYS A 202 -5.67 1.58 0.32
CA LYS A 202 -6.98 1.86 -0.27
C LYS A 202 -8.11 0.97 0.28
N ILE A 203 -7.77 -0.20 0.84
CA ILE A 203 -8.72 -1.17 1.40
C ILE A 203 -8.86 -0.98 2.92
N THR A 204 -7.75 -0.88 3.65
CA THR A 204 -7.78 -0.80 5.12
C THR A 204 -7.88 0.62 5.68
N GLY A 205 -7.60 1.64 4.86
CA GLY A 205 -7.49 3.04 5.31
C GLY A 205 -6.24 3.35 6.16
N GLY A 206 -5.47 2.32 6.53
CA GLY A 206 -4.24 2.43 7.32
C GLY A 206 -3.12 3.16 6.59
N VAL A 207 -2.14 3.67 7.33
CA VAL A 207 -1.00 4.42 6.79
C VAL A 207 0.01 3.50 6.09
N VAL A 208 0.64 3.96 5.01
CA VAL A 208 1.72 3.23 4.33
C VAL A 208 3.05 3.94 4.61
N SER A 209 3.80 3.40 5.55
CA SER A 209 5.18 3.81 5.86
C SER A 209 6.17 3.26 4.82
N GLY A 210 7.25 4.00 4.53
CA GLY A 210 8.30 3.54 3.60
C GLY A 210 7.94 3.62 2.12
N ALA A 211 6.82 4.25 1.75
CA ALA A 211 6.43 4.47 0.36
C ALA A 211 7.33 5.53 -0.29
N ALA A 212 7.94 5.19 -1.42
CA ALA A 212 8.75 6.11 -2.21
C ALA A 212 7.85 7.00 -3.07
N VAL A 213 7.90 8.31 -2.81
CA VAL A 213 7.17 9.34 -3.55
C VAL A 213 8.14 10.06 -4.48
N VAL A 214 7.79 10.18 -5.77
CA VAL A 214 8.61 10.87 -6.77
C VAL A 214 7.75 11.87 -7.54
N VAL A 215 8.15 13.14 -7.58
CA VAL A 215 7.47 14.21 -8.34
C VAL A 215 8.50 15.11 -9.01
N SER A 216 8.43 15.26 -10.33
CA SER A 216 9.32 16.14 -11.13
C SER A 216 10.83 16.02 -10.79
N GLY A 217 11.33 14.79 -10.61
CA GLY A 217 12.74 14.52 -10.28
C GLY A 217 13.14 14.86 -8.84
N SER A 218 12.17 15.16 -7.99
CA SER A 218 12.30 15.25 -6.52
C SER A 218 11.79 13.93 -5.93
N SER A 219 12.37 13.46 -4.83
CA SER A 219 11.89 12.25 -4.15
C SER A 219 11.87 12.42 -2.63
N ALA A 220 10.96 11.70 -1.99
CA ALA A 220 10.82 11.58 -0.55
C ALA A 220 10.30 10.17 -0.21
N THR A 221 10.38 9.78 1.07
CA THR A 221 9.85 8.50 1.56
C THR A 221 8.90 8.79 2.72
N THR A 222 7.79 8.06 2.80
CA THR A 222 6.83 8.27 3.90
C THR A 222 7.35 7.77 5.24
N ASP A 223 7.07 8.56 6.28
CA ASP A 223 7.35 8.26 7.68
C ASP A 223 6.39 7.20 8.27
N SER A 224 6.51 6.94 9.57
CA SER A 224 5.64 6.01 10.31
C SER A 224 4.17 6.45 10.41
N LYS A 225 3.84 7.69 10.02
CA LYS A 225 2.48 8.22 9.90
C LYS A 225 1.98 8.19 8.45
N GLY A 226 2.76 7.63 7.53
CA GLY A 226 2.47 7.60 6.09
C GLY A 226 2.62 8.95 5.40
N ALA A 227 3.36 9.91 5.98
CA ALA A 227 3.55 11.25 5.45
C ALA A 227 4.96 11.45 4.88
N ALA A 228 5.06 12.08 3.72
CA ALA A 228 6.31 12.48 3.08
C ALA A 228 6.27 13.97 2.75
N GLU A 229 7.25 14.75 3.24
CA GLU A 229 7.43 16.14 2.84
C GLU A 229 8.35 16.24 1.62
N ILE A 230 7.89 16.94 0.57
CA ILE A 230 8.63 17.10 -0.67
C ILE A 230 8.61 18.57 -1.12
N ILE A 231 9.79 19.13 -1.40
CA ILE A 231 9.91 20.51 -1.91
C ILE A 231 9.79 20.50 -3.42
N LEU A 232 8.77 21.19 -3.94
CA LEU A 232 8.42 21.24 -5.35
C LEU A 232 8.34 22.68 -5.87
N PRO A 233 8.67 22.96 -7.14
CA PRO A 233 8.64 24.32 -7.68
C PRO A 233 7.20 24.80 -7.88
N VAL A 234 6.93 26.06 -7.53
CA VAL A 234 5.65 26.74 -7.74
C VAL A 234 5.43 26.96 -9.24
N GLN A 235 4.33 26.43 -9.78
CA GLN A 235 3.95 26.61 -11.18
C GLN A 235 2.44 26.36 -11.37
N GLN A 236 1.84 27.01 -12.38
CA GLN A 236 0.41 26.86 -12.66
C GLN A 236 0.03 25.49 -13.25
N ALA A 237 0.97 24.82 -13.92
CA ALA A 237 0.74 23.51 -14.53
C ALA A 237 0.91 22.37 -13.51
N ALA A 238 -0.01 21.41 -13.52
CA ALA A 238 0.05 20.24 -12.66
C ALA A 238 1.33 19.43 -12.89
N GLN A 239 1.95 18.99 -11.80
CA GLN A 239 3.13 18.12 -11.80
C GLN A 239 2.69 16.67 -11.60
N LYS A 240 3.20 15.77 -12.44
CA LYS A 240 2.92 14.34 -12.32
C LYS A 240 3.83 13.72 -11.26
N GLY A 241 3.20 13.00 -10.33
CA GLY A 241 3.84 12.25 -9.27
C GLY A 241 3.57 10.76 -9.39
N THR A 242 4.45 9.95 -8.80
CA THR A 242 4.22 8.53 -8.58
C THR A 242 4.52 8.17 -7.12
N VAL A 243 3.81 7.16 -6.62
CA VAL A 243 4.04 6.56 -5.30
C VAL A 243 4.22 5.06 -5.49
N LYS A 244 5.27 4.51 -4.90
CA LYS A 244 5.60 3.07 -4.93
C LYS A 244 5.81 2.55 -3.52
N ALA A 245 5.30 1.36 -3.21
CA ALA A 245 5.57 0.68 -1.94
C ALA A 245 5.63 -0.84 -2.16
N SER A 246 6.37 -1.54 -1.29
CA SER A 246 6.42 -3.01 -1.33
C SER A 246 5.04 -3.60 -1.02
N ASN A 247 4.61 -4.60 -1.78
CA ASN A 247 3.29 -5.24 -1.70
C ASN A 247 2.09 -4.31 -2.04
N TYR A 248 2.33 -3.25 -2.80
CA TYR A 248 1.29 -2.37 -3.35
C TYR A 248 1.45 -2.17 -4.86
N ASN A 249 0.35 -1.89 -5.53
CA ASN A 249 0.36 -1.40 -6.91
C ASN A 249 0.84 0.06 -6.94
N ASP A 250 1.67 0.41 -7.93
CA ASP A 250 2.11 1.79 -8.15
C ASP A 250 0.92 2.73 -8.42
N ALA A 251 0.87 3.88 -7.77
CA ALA A 251 -0.13 4.91 -8.05
C ALA A 251 0.51 6.15 -8.69
N ALA A 252 -0.17 6.70 -9.70
CA ALA A 252 0.11 8.03 -10.22
C ALA A 252 -0.82 9.07 -9.55
N PHE A 253 -0.32 10.28 -9.36
CA PHE A 253 -1.10 11.42 -8.89
C PHE A 253 -0.64 12.71 -9.58
N GLU A 254 -1.42 13.78 -9.46
CA GLU A 254 -1.03 15.11 -9.95
C GLU A 254 -1.14 16.14 -8.83
N VAL A 255 -0.23 17.12 -8.81
CA VAL A 255 -0.20 18.21 -7.82
C VAL A 255 0.09 19.56 -8.48
N THR A 256 -0.71 20.57 -8.16
CA THR A 256 -0.47 21.96 -8.60
C THR A 256 0.08 22.76 -7.43
N VAL A 257 1.35 23.16 -7.55
CA VAL A 257 2.08 23.83 -6.47
C VAL A 257 1.84 25.33 -6.53
N THR A 258 1.22 25.87 -5.49
CA THR A 258 0.89 27.30 -5.37
C THR A 258 1.84 27.99 -4.39
N ASN A 259 1.69 29.29 -4.14
CA ASN A 259 2.50 30.00 -3.14
C ASN A 259 2.11 29.69 -1.67
N ASN A 260 1.17 28.77 -1.44
CA ASN A 260 0.77 28.36 -0.10
C ASN A 260 1.75 27.31 0.47
N ASP A 261 2.05 27.41 1.76
CA ASP A 261 3.12 26.67 2.43
C ASP A 261 2.64 25.35 3.09
N ASP A 262 1.32 25.10 3.14
CA ASP A 262 0.70 23.96 3.86
C ASP A 262 0.04 22.91 2.96
N GLN A 263 0.34 22.89 1.65
CA GLN A 263 -0.34 22.04 0.67
C GLN A 263 -0.25 20.54 1.02
N LYS A 264 -1.40 19.85 0.99
CA LYS A 264 -1.51 18.41 1.29
C LYS A 264 -2.12 17.65 0.12
N VAL A 265 -1.58 16.49 -0.18
CA VAL A 265 -2.13 15.53 -1.15
C VAL A 265 -2.33 14.19 -0.44
N ALA A 266 -3.47 13.55 -0.67
CA ALA A 266 -3.72 12.18 -0.22
C ALA A 266 -3.63 11.23 -1.43
N VAL A 267 -2.87 10.14 -1.28
CA VAL A 267 -2.73 9.08 -2.28
C VAL A 267 -3.11 7.75 -1.62
N ALA A 268 -3.96 6.98 -2.29
CA ALA A 268 -4.36 5.65 -1.83
C ALA A 268 -3.71 4.58 -2.72
N LEU A 269 -3.02 3.62 -2.09
CA LEU A 269 -2.40 2.48 -2.78
C LEU A 269 -3.27 1.24 -2.60
N ALA A 270 -3.60 0.56 -3.69
CA ALA A 270 -4.19 -0.78 -3.65
C ALA A 270 -3.08 -1.82 -3.34
N PRO A 271 -3.29 -2.76 -2.41
CA PRO A 271 -2.35 -3.86 -2.19
C PRO A 271 -2.15 -4.66 -3.47
N SER A 272 -0.92 -5.12 -3.71
CA SER A 272 -0.58 -5.90 -4.90
C SER A 272 -1.25 -7.26 -4.82
N GLY A 273 -2.02 -7.61 -5.85
CA GLY A 273 -2.70 -8.89 -5.92
C GLY A 273 -3.48 -9.04 -7.22
N LYS A 274 -4.08 -10.22 -7.42
CA LYS A 274 -5.05 -10.48 -8.49
C LYS A 274 -6.14 -11.39 -7.96
N VAL A 275 -7.39 -10.96 -8.09
CA VAL A 275 -8.58 -11.77 -7.81
C VAL A 275 -9.17 -12.26 -9.12
N PHE A 276 -9.66 -13.50 -9.15
CA PHE A 276 -10.12 -14.19 -10.34
C PHE A 276 -11.62 -14.48 -10.26
N PHE A 277 -12.35 -14.30 -11.35
CA PHE A 277 -13.80 -14.39 -11.38
C PHE A 277 -14.33 -14.73 -12.77
N LEU A 278 -15.53 -15.33 -12.84
CA LEU A 278 -16.28 -15.45 -14.09
C LEU A 278 -16.94 -14.12 -14.44
N SER A 279 -17.02 -13.79 -15.72
CA SER A 279 -17.66 -12.54 -16.18
C SER A 279 -18.32 -12.73 -17.54
N LYS A 280 -19.58 -12.32 -17.67
CA LYS A 280 -20.34 -12.36 -18.94
C LYS A 280 -20.33 -11.04 -19.71
N ARG A 281 -19.45 -10.08 -19.35
CA ARG A 281 -19.44 -8.70 -19.87
C ARG A 281 -19.17 -8.58 -21.38
N THR A 282 -18.63 -9.62 -22.01
CA THR A 282 -18.37 -9.72 -23.45
C THR A 282 -19.51 -10.41 -24.22
N GLY A 283 -20.57 -10.85 -23.54
CA GLY A 283 -21.61 -11.74 -24.07
C GLY A 283 -21.26 -13.23 -23.96
N LYS A 284 -20.01 -13.58 -23.62
CA LYS A 284 -19.54 -14.93 -23.32
C LYS A 284 -19.06 -15.00 -21.87
N ILE A 285 -19.05 -16.18 -21.26
CA ILE A 285 -18.53 -16.34 -19.89
C ILE A 285 -17.01 -16.50 -19.98
N ASP A 286 -16.31 -15.40 -19.73
CA ASP A 286 -14.85 -15.34 -19.63
C ASP A 286 -14.38 -15.66 -18.19
N VAL A 287 -13.21 -16.26 -18.04
CA VAL A 287 -12.44 -16.17 -16.78
C VAL A 287 -11.59 -14.91 -16.86
N MET A 288 -11.83 -13.99 -15.92
CA MET A 288 -11.14 -12.71 -15.82
C MET A 288 -10.38 -12.60 -14.50
N LYS A 289 -9.47 -11.63 -14.43
CA LYS A 289 -8.82 -11.16 -13.21
C LYS A 289 -8.82 -9.64 -13.15
N SER A 290 -8.65 -9.09 -11.96
CA SER A 290 -8.38 -7.66 -11.73
C SER A 290 -7.48 -7.48 -10.51
N ASP A 291 -6.97 -6.26 -10.31
CA ASP A 291 -6.47 -5.82 -9.01
C ASP A 291 -7.56 -5.91 -7.93
N LEU A 292 -7.15 -5.90 -6.66
CA LEU A 292 -8.05 -5.96 -5.51
C LEU A 292 -8.94 -4.72 -5.36
N ASP A 293 -8.61 -3.61 -6.02
CA ASP A 293 -9.43 -2.40 -6.09
C ASP A 293 -10.21 -2.26 -7.41
N GLY A 294 -10.27 -3.34 -8.21
CA GLY A 294 -10.95 -3.38 -9.50
C GLY A 294 -10.15 -2.85 -10.69
N ALA A 295 -8.95 -2.28 -10.46
CA ALA A 295 -8.09 -1.79 -11.53
C ALA A 295 -7.55 -2.92 -12.41
N ASN A 296 -7.05 -2.53 -13.61
CA ASN A 296 -6.40 -3.40 -14.58
C ASN A 296 -7.12 -4.75 -14.83
N PRO A 297 -8.42 -4.73 -15.24
CA PRO A 297 -9.15 -5.96 -15.55
C PRO A 297 -8.62 -6.61 -16.84
N GLU A 298 -8.30 -7.90 -16.78
CA GLU A 298 -7.73 -8.69 -17.87
C GLU A 298 -8.50 -10.00 -18.05
N THR A 299 -8.67 -10.45 -19.29
CA THR A 299 -9.16 -11.80 -19.60
C THR A 299 -8.01 -12.80 -19.44
N VAL A 300 -8.22 -13.83 -18.62
CA VAL A 300 -7.27 -14.94 -18.42
C VAL A 300 -7.58 -16.08 -19.37
N VAL A 301 -8.85 -16.47 -19.47
CA VAL A 301 -9.34 -17.48 -20.41
C VAL A 301 -10.60 -16.94 -21.07
N ALA A 302 -10.54 -16.72 -22.39
CA ALA A 302 -11.70 -16.26 -23.15
C ALA A 302 -12.79 -17.33 -23.22
N GLY A 303 -14.05 -16.92 -23.10
CA GLY A 303 -15.23 -17.75 -23.32
C GLY A 303 -15.34 -18.19 -24.78
N THR A 304 -15.77 -19.43 -24.99
CA THR A 304 -16.03 -19.96 -26.34
C THR A 304 -17.39 -19.49 -26.87
N GLY A 305 -18.38 -19.33 -25.97
CA GLY A 305 -19.79 -19.14 -26.27
C GLY A 305 -20.62 -20.41 -26.07
N LYS A 306 -20.01 -21.52 -25.62
CA LYS A 306 -20.70 -22.76 -25.22
C LYS A 306 -20.94 -22.86 -23.71
N GLU A 307 -20.35 -21.96 -22.94
CA GLU A 307 -20.51 -21.91 -21.48
C GLU A 307 -21.97 -21.64 -21.09
N SER A 308 -22.55 -22.52 -20.26
CA SER A 308 -23.91 -22.37 -19.72
C SER A 308 -23.89 -21.57 -18.41
N ASP A 309 -24.88 -20.69 -18.22
CA ASP A 309 -25.09 -19.96 -16.96
C ASP A 309 -25.36 -20.87 -15.75
N SER A 310 -25.81 -22.12 -15.99
CA SER A 310 -26.11 -23.09 -14.91
C SER A 310 -24.99 -24.08 -14.64
N GLU A 311 -24.05 -24.29 -15.56
CA GLU A 311 -23.02 -25.36 -15.43
C GLU A 311 -21.59 -24.82 -15.41
N THR A 312 -21.38 -23.53 -15.66
CA THR A 312 -20.05 -22.92 -15.67
C THR A 312 -19.68 -22.45 -14.27
N VAL A 313 -18.71 -23.11 -13.63
CA VAL A 313 -18.34 -22.87 -12.22
C VAL A 313 -16.84 -22.72 -12.09
N LEU A 314 -16.38 -21.76 -11.28
CA LEU A 314 -14.97 -21.46 -11.03
C LEU A 314 -14.66 -21.48 -9.54
N LEU A 315 -13.74 -22.33 -9.10
CA LEU A 315 -13.31 -22.48 -7.71
C LEU A 315 -11.80 -22.27 -7.56
N SER A 316 -11.36 -21.28 -6.80
CA SER A 316 -9.94 -21.06 -6.50
C SER A 316 -9.45 -21.94 -5.33
N THR A 317 -8.15 -22.21 -5.25
CA THR A 317 -7.47 -22.62 -4.00
C THR A 317 -7.46 -21.46 -3.00
N THR A 318 -7.31 -21.76 -1.70
CA THR A 318 -7.19 -20.73 -0.64
C THR A 318 -6.13 -19.67 -0.96
N ASP A 319 -5.02 -20.08 -1.57
CA ASP A 319 -3.85 -19.26 -1.91
C ASP A 319 -3.87 -18.69 -3.32
N TRP A 320 -4.99 -18.85 -4.04
CA TRP A 320 -5.23 -18.35 -5.40
C TRP A 320 -4.20 -18.79 -6.47
N LYS A 321 -3.40 -19.85 -6.24
CA LYS A 321 -2.47 -20.38 -7.25
C LYS A 321 -3.16 -21.16 -8.38
N TYR A 322 -4.27 -21.82 -8.05
CA TYR A 322 -4.98 -22.70 -8.98
C TYR A 322 -6.48 -22.43 -8.97
N LEU A 323 -7.10 -22.53 -10.15
CA LEU A 323 -8.55 -22.47 -10.30
C LEU A 323 -9.04 -23.77 -10.96
N ALA A 324 -10.10 -24.35 -10.43
CA ALA A 324 -10.88 -25.39 -11.09
C ALA A 324 -12.03 -24.73 -11.86
N LEU A 325 -12.08 -24.94 -13.17
CA LEU A 325 -13.16 -24.48 -14.04
C LEU A 325 -13.94 -25.69 -14.54
N LEU A 326 -15.21 -25.81 -14.15
CA LEU A 326 -16.18 -26.67 -14.83
C LEU A 326 -16.82 -25.85 -15.95
N ALA A 327 -16.73 -26.30 -17.20
CA ALA A 327 -17.33 -25.59 -18.34
C ALA A 327 -17.50 -26.49 -19.58
N ALA A 328 -18.57 -26.25 -20.36
CA ALA A 328 -18.65 -26.71 -21.75
C ALA A 328 -17.94 -25.70 -22.67
N ARG A 329 -16.97 -26.16 -23.47
CA ARG A 329 -16.09 -25.29 -24.27
C ARG A 329 -15.79 -25.86 -25.65
N ASP A 330 -15.28 -27.08 -25.71
CA ASP A 330 -14.93 -27.75 -26.96
C ASP A 330 -16.17 -28.42 -27.59
N SER A 331 -16.97 -29.08 -26.74
CA SER A 331 -18.24 -29.73 -27.06
C SER A 331 -19.35 -29.21 -26.14
N ASP A 332 -20.56 -29.74 -26.29
CA ASP A 332 -21.72 -29.39 -25.46
C ASP A 332 -21.74 -30.15 -24.12
N LYS A 333 -20.67 -30.91 -23.83
CA LYS A 333 -20.43 -31.61 -22.57
C LYS A 333 -19.42 -30.79 -21.75
N ALA A 334 -19.75 -30.53 -20.49
CA ALA A 334 -18.81 -29.89 -19.58
C ALA A 334 -17.58 -30.79 -19.31
N LYS A 335 -16.41 -30.17 -19.23
CA LYS A 335 -15.17 -30.80 -18.75
C LYS A 335 -14.69 -30.07 -17.51
N LEU A 336 -13.84 -30.73 -16.74
CA LEU A 336 -13.15 -30.12 -15.61
C LEU A 336 -11.74 -29.68 -16.04
N TYR A 337 -11.43 -28.42 -15.85
CA TYR A 337 -10.16 -27.80 -16.24
C TYR A 337 -9.42 -27.20 -15.03
N LEU A 338 -8.09 -27.23 -15.08
CA LEU A 338 -7.18 -26.48 -14.21
C LEU A 338 -6.73 -25.21 -14.93
N ILE A 339 -6.74 -24.08 -14.21
CA ILE A 339 -6.05 -22.84 -14.59
C ILE A 339 -4.93 -22.59 -13.57
N ASP A 340 -3.69 -22.52 -14.04
CA ASP A 340 -2.55 -22.01 -13.27
C ASP A 340 -2.57 -20.48 -13.33
N THR A 341 -2.68 -19.79 -12.18
CA THR A 341 -2.87 -18.33 -12.15
C THR A 341 -1.60 -17.53 -12.41
N SER A 342 -0.42 -18.15 -12.27
CA SER A 342 0.87 -17.52 -12.54
C SER A 342 1.14 -17.38 -14.05
N SER A 343 0.65 -18.35 -14.83
CA SER A 343 0.86 -18.44 -16.28
C SER A 343 -0.40 -18.19 -17.11
N GLY A 344 -1.58 -18.25 -16.51
CA GLY A 344 -2.87 -18.24 -17.21
C GLY A 344 -3.16 -19.54 -17.99
N LYS A 345 -2.35 -20.58 -17.82
CA LYS A 345 -2.44 -21.82 -18.59
C LYS A 345 -3.69 -22.62 -18.21
N LEU A 346 -4.60 -22.80 -19.17
CA LEU A 346 -5.71 -23.75 -19.10
C LEU A 346 -5.22 -25.17 -19.46
N SER A 347 -5.66 -26.17 -18.71
CA SER A 347 -5.41 -27.60 -18.99
C SER A 347 -6.57 -28.47 -18.49
N THR A 348 -6.80 -29.64 -19.08
CA THR A 348 -7.88 -30.56 -18.66
C THR A 348 -7.46 -31.35 -17.42
N MET A 349 -8.31 -31.38 -16.38
CA MET A 349 -8.18 -32.31 -15.25
C MET A 349 -8.83 -33.66 -15.56
N ASP A 350 -10.06 -33.63 -16.09
CA ASP A 350 -10.87 -34.82 -16.38
C ASP A 350 -11.94 -34.50 -17.44
N GLU A 351 -12.26 -35.48 -18.27
CA GLU A 351 -13.24 -35.37 -19.36
C GLU A 351 -13.84 -36.74 -19.71
N GLY A 352 -14.97 -36.73 -20.41
CA GLY A 352 -15.64 -37.94 -20.89
C GLY A 352 -17.14 -37.73 -21.08
N ASP A 353 -17.87 -38.79 -21.44
CA ASP A 353 -19.33 -38.77 -21.39
C ASP A 353 -19.82 -39.02 -19.96
N ALA A 354 -19.81 -37.95 -19.17
CA ALA A 354 -20.15 -37.94 -17.77
C ALA A 354 -20.63 -36.54 -17.34
N SER A 355 -21.25 -36.46 -16.16
CA SER A 355 -21.42 -35.20 -15.42
C SER A 355 -20.44 -35.13 -14.25
N PHE A 356 -20.08 -33.92 -13.84
CA PHE A 356 -19.14 -33.64 -12.75
C PHE A 356 -19.83 -32.83 -11.65
N GLN A 357 -19.77 -33.31 -10.42
CA GLN A 357 -20.23 -32.60 -9.22
C GLN A 357 -19.00 -32.22 -8.40
N LEU A 358 -18.80 -30.91 -8.23
CA LEU A 358 -17.64 -30.37 -7.51
C LEU A 358 -17.83 -30.53 -6.00
N VAL A 359 -16.78 -30.94 -5.28
CA VAL A 359 -16.76 -30.95 -3.80
C VAL A 359 -15.88 -29.82 -3.29
N GLY A 360 -14.71 -29.59 -3.91
CA GLY A 360 -13.87 -28.41 -3.65
C GLY A 360 -12.39 -28.73 -3.43
N TRP A 361 -11.66 -27.76 -2.89
CA TRP A 361 -10.22 -27.84 -2.67
C TRP A 361 -9.85 -28.26 -1.24
N SER A 362 -8.76 -29.00 -1.11
CA SER A 362 -8.06 -29.27 0.15
C SER A 362 -6.56 -29.03 -0.07
N GLY A 363 -6.10 -27.80 0.21
CA GLY A 363 -4.83 -27.32 -0.34
C GLY A 363 -4.88 -27.38 -1.87
N HIS A 364 -3.89 -28.02 -2.51
CA HIS A 364 -3.83 -28.19 -3.97
C HIS A 364 -4.44 -29.51 -4.48
N GLN A 365 -5.26 -30.19 -3.68
CA GLN A 365 -6.05 -31.36 -4.09
C GLN A 365 -7.49 -30.94 -4.37
N PHE A 366 -7.96 -31.12 -5.60
CA PHE A 366 -9.33 -30.82 -6.00
C PHE A 366 -10.19 -32.09 -6.04
N VAL A 367 -11.19 -32.16 -5.18
CA VAL A 367 -12.10 -33.31 -5.05
C VAL A 367 -13.39 -33.05 -5.81
N TYR A 368 -13.85 -34.07 -6.53
CA TYR A 368 -15.10 -34.06 -7.27
C TYR A 368 -15.65 -35.47 -7.47
N GLN A 369 -16.95 -35.57 -7.69
CA GLN A 369 -17.62 -36.79 -8.14
C GLN A 369 -17.84 -36.73 -9.65
N VAL A 370 -17.58 -37.85 -10.33
CA VAL A 370 -17.97 -38.06 -11.73
C VAL A 370 -19.10 -39.09 -11.79
N THR A 371 -20.15 -38.81 -12.56
CA THR A 371 -21.24 -39.77 -12.87
C THR A 371 -21.24 -40.03 -14.37
N ARG A 372 -20.84 -41.23 -14.77
CA ARG A 372 -20.70 -41.65 -16.17
C ARG A 372 -22.09 -41.86 -16.80
N SER A 373 -22.24 -41.52 -18.08
CA SER A 373 -23.49 -41.66 -18.85
C SER A 373 -23.80 -43.13 -19.17
N GLN A 374 -24.15 -43.91 -18.16
CA GLN A 374 -24.37 -45.36 -18.22
C GLN A 374 -25.64 -45.79 -17.49
N ASN A 375 -26.13 -46.99 -17.80
CA ASN A 375 -27.28 -47.63 -17.15
C ASN A 375 -27.11 -47.66 -15.62
N LEU A 376 -28.22 -47.59 -14.89
CA LEU A 376 -28.23 -47.52 -13.41
C LEU A 376 -27.42 -48.63 -12.72
N TRP A 377 -27.48 -49.84 -13.26
CA TRP A 377 -26.78 -51.05 -12.80
C TRP A 377 -25.34 -51.21 -13.32
N ALA A 378 -24.79 -50.23 -14.05
CA ALA A 378 -23.42 -50.31 -14.54
C ALA A 378 -22.41 -50.26 -13.38
N ASP A 379 -21.50 -51.23 -13.33
CA ASP A 379 -20.36 -51.18 -12.43
C ASP A 379 -19.55 -49.91 -12.66
N LYS A 380 -19.10 -49.27 -11.57
CA LYS A 380 -18.36 -48.00 -11.59
C LYS A 380 -19.11 -46.87 -12.31
N ARG A 381 -20.44 -46.85 -12.28
CA ARG A 381 -21.22 -45.71 -12.81
C ARG A 381 -20.79 -44.37 -12.20
N GLN A 382 -20.48 -44.33 -10.91
CA GLN A 382 -19.92 -43.15 -10.24
C GLN A 382 -18.52 -43.41 -9.69
N ALA A 383 -17.73 -42.35 -9.61
CA ALA A 383 -16.46 -42.34 -8.89
C ALA A 383 -16.25 -41.03 -8.15
N LEU A 384 -15.69 -41.11 -6.94
CA LEU A 384 -15.12 -39.99 -6.22
C LEU A 384 -13.63 -39.90 -6.62
N LYS A 385 -13.18 -38.73 -7.05
CA LYS A 385 -11.82 -38.49 -7.56
C LYS A 385 -11.19 -37.29 -6.86
N SER A 386 -9.85 -37.27 -6.83
CA SER A 386 -9.05 -36.10 -6.50
C SER A 386 -7.99 -35.84 -7.55
N PHE A 387 -7.80 -34.58 -7.92
CA PHE A 387 -6.77 -34.10 -8.83
C PHE A 387 -5.77 -33.22 -8.09
N ASN A 388 -4.48 -33.58 -8.11
CA ASN A 388 -3.42 -32.76 -7.53
C ASN A 388 -2.92 -31.73 -8.55
N ALA A 389 -3.05 -30.43 -8.24
CA ALA A 389 -2.70 -29.35 -9.16
C ALA A 389 -1.18 -29.13 -9.35
N GLU A 390 -0.35 -29.50 -8.37
CA GLU A 390 1.10 -29.29 -8.42
C GLU A 390 1.81 -30.23 -9.39
N ASN A 391 1.31 -31.47 -9.49
CA ASN A 391 1.92 -32.54 -10.29
C ASN A 391 0.95 -33.17 -11.32
N SER A 392 -0.25 -32.61 -11.48
CA SER A 392 -1.32 -33.08 -12.38
C SER A 392 -1.74 -34.55 -12.18
N LYS A 393 -1.50 -35.12 -10.99
CA LYS A 393 -1.88 -36.52 -10.69
C LYS A 393 -3.37 -36.62 -10.40
N LEU A 394 -4.08 -37.33 -11.27
CA LEU A 394 -5.43 -37.79 -11.01
C LEU A 394 -5.43 -39.08 -10.16
N THR A 395 -6.29 -39.13 -9.13
CA THR A 395 -6.44 -40.27 -8.21
C THR A 395 -7.92 -40.60 -8.02
N THR A 396 -8.31 -41.85 -8.25
CA THR A 396 -9.64 -42.36 -7.87
C THR A 396 -9.64 -42.68 -6.36
N LEU A 397 -10.56 -42.06 -5.62
CA LEU A 397 -10.71 -42.24 -4.17
C LEU A 397 -11.70 -43.37 -3.83
N ASP A 398 -12.81 -43.45 -4.57
CA ASP A 398 -13.75 -44.58 -4.51
C ASP A 398 -14.55 -44.72 -5.81
N GLU A 399 -15.10 -45.91 -6.06
CA GLU A 399 -16.06 -46.16 -7.14
C GLU A 399 -17.28 -46.95 -6.61
N THR A 400 -18.41 -46.80 -7.29
CA THR A 400 -19.65 -47.54 -7.00
C THR A 400 -19.64 -48.93 -7.63
N GLN A 401 -20.16 -49.93 -6.92
CA GLN A 401 -20.48 -51.23 -7.52
C GLN A 401 -21.84 -51.21 -8.22
N GLY A 402 -22.01 -52.02 -9.26
CA GLY A 402 -23.26 -52.15 -10.00
C GLY A 402 -23.46 -53.55 -10.60
N SER A 403 -24.67 -54.07 -10.54
CA SER A 403 -25.06 -55.37 -11.11
C SER A 403 -26.55 -55.42 -11.47
N GLY A 404 -26.92 -56.32 -12.38
CA GLY A 404 -28.29 -56.45 -12.92
C GLY A 404 -28.35 -56.16 -14.43
N ASN A 405 -29.56 -56.18 -14.99
CA ASN A 405 -29.81 -56.04 -16.42
C ASN A 405 -30.96 -55.07 -16.75
N ASN A 406 -31.82 -54.76 -15.77
CA ASN A 406 -33.03 -53.95 -15.92
C ASN A 406 -33.48 -53.34 -14.57
N PHE A 407 -34.58 -52.59 -14.58
CA PHE A 407 -35.10 -51.90 -13.40
C PHE A 407 -35.75 -52.81 -12.32
N TYR A 408 -35.88 -54.11 -12.55
CA TYR A 408 -36.39 -55.07 -11.55
C TYR A 408 -35.26 -55.85 -10.86
N ASP A 409 -34.17 -56.16 -11.58
CA ASP A 409 -33.05 -57.00 -11.09
C ASP A 409 -31.76 -56.23 -10.77
N TYR A 410 -31.79 -54.89 -10.75
CA TYR A 410 -30.61 -54.09 -10.43
C TYR A 410 -30.23 -54.13 -8.95
N ALA A 411 -28.94 -53.98 -8.69
CA ALA A 411 -28.38 -53.52 -7.43
C ALA A 411 -27.23 -52.57 -7.73
N THR A 412 -27.28 -51.35 -7.17
CA THR A 412 -26.31 -50.29 -7.47
C THR A 412 -25.93 -49.54 -6.20
N GLU A 413 -24.66 -49.18 -6.07
CA GLU A 413 -24.22 -48.20 -5.09
C GLU A 413 -24.33 -46.79 -5.64
N SER A 414 -24.63 -45.83 -4.77
CA SER A 414 -24.49 -44.40 -5.06
C SER A 414 -23.55 -43.73 -4.06
N LEU A 415 -22.86 -42.70 -4.54
CA LEU A 415 -21.99 -41.82 -3.75
C LEU A 415 -22.71 -40.47 -3.55
N ALA A 416 -22.85 -40.05 -2.28
CA ALA A 416 -23.53 -38.82 -1.89
C ALA A 416 -22.92 -38.18 -0.64
N ASN A 417 -23.41 -36.99 -0.26
CA ASN A 417 -23.11 -36.32 1.02
C ASN A 417 -21.61 -36.09 1.30
N GLN A 418 -20.86 -35.68 0.27
CA GLN A 418 -19.42 -35.45 0.32
C GLN A 418 -19.09 -34.11 0.97
N TYR A 419 -18.26 -34.14 2.02
CA TYR A 419 -17.66 -32.94 2.62
C TYR A 419 -16.15 -33.12 2.80
N ILE A 420 -15.40 -32.03 2.62
CA ILE A 420 -13.95 -31.98 2.90
C ILE A 420 -13.76 -31.50 4.34
N VAL A 421 -13.13 -32.33 5.16
CA VAL A 421 -12.87 -32.06 6.59
C VAL A 421 -11.44 -32.51 6.91
N ASP A 422 -10.60 -31.60 7.42
CA ASP A 422 -9.22 -31.88 7.84
C ASP A 422 -8.39 -32.78 6.91
N GLY A 423 -8.38 -32.46 5.62
CA GLY A 423 -7.61 -33.20 4.61
C GLY A 423 -8.22 -34.57 4.24
N LYS A 424 -9.46 -34.85 4.64
CA LYS A 424 -10.23 -36.03 4.28
C LYS A 424 -11.51 -35.64 3.55
N VAL A 425 -12.04 -36.55 2.76
CA VAL A 425 -13.42 -36.53 2.29
C VAL A 425 -14.23 -37.49 3.16
N VAL A 426 -15.33 -37.01 3.72
CA VAL A 426 -16.33 -37.84 4.41
C VAL A 426 -17.59 -37.86 3.55
N TYR A 427 -18.16 -39.03 3.34
CA TYR A 427 -19.26 -39.24 2.39
C TYR A 427 -20.07 -40.48 2.74
N THR A 428 -21.22 -40.64 2.08
CA THR A 428 -22.08 -41.82 2.21
C THR A 428 -22.03 -42.67 0.95
N LYS A 429 -21.95 -43.98 1.13
CA LYS A 429 -22.32 -44.98 0.13
C LYS A 429 -23.65 -45.60 0.52
N SER A 430 -24.62 -45.60 -0.39
CA SER A 430 -25.91 -46.27 -0.19
C SER A 430 -26.22 -47.24 -1.33
N TRP A 431 -26.78 -48.39 -0.98
CA TRP A 431 -27.30 -49.37 -1.93
C TRP A 431 -28.76 -49.09 -2.26
N ASP A 432 -29.07 -49.08 -3.56
CA ASP A 432 -30.41 -49.14 -4.10
C ASP A 432 -30.59 -50.43 -4.91
N ILE A 433 -31.74 -51.08 -4.75
CA ILE A 433 -32.00 -52.44 -5.26
C ILE A 433 -33.40 -52.54 -5.86
N GLY A 434 -33.49 -53.22 -7.00
CA GLY A 434 -34.75 -53.50 -7.70
C GLY A 434 -35.63 -54.49 -6.94
N SER A 435 -36.93 -54.49 -7.25
CA SER A 435 -37.94 -55.29 -6.54
C SER A 435 -37.72 -56.81 -6.57
N SER A 436 -36.90 -57.32 -7.49
CA SER A 436 -36.58 -58.74 -7.63
C SER A 436 -35.27 -59.14 -6.95
N VAL A 437 -34.54 -58.19 -6.35
CA VAL A 437 -33.31 -58.43 -5.60
C VAL A 437 -33.63 -58.43 -4.12
N SER A 438 -33.34 -59.54 -3.43
CA SER A 438 -33.41 -59.56 -1.97
C SER A 438 -32.33 -58.64 -1.40
N PRO A 439 -32.60 -57.88 -0.33
CA PRO A 439 -31.53 -57.34 0.50
C PRO A 439 -30.67 -58.52 1.00
N ASP A 440 -29.41 -58.52 0.61
CA ASP A 440 -28.38 -59.50 0.94
C ASP A 440 -27.48 -58.96 2.06
N ASP A 441 -26.25 -59.46 2.19
CA ASP A 441 -25.27 -59.02 3.19
C ASP A 441 -24.60 -57.67 2.85
N ARG A 442 -25.04 -57.01 1.77
CA ARG A 442 -24.56 -55.68 1.36
C ARG A 442 -24.85 -54.62 2.42
N GLN A 443 -23.88 -53.72 2.56
CA GLN A 443 -23.91 -52.66 3.57
C GLN A 443 -23.78 -51.30 2.92
N SER A 444 -24.71 -50.42 3.27
CA SER A 444 -24.56 -48.97 3.12
C SER A 444 -23.60 -48.46 4.21
N ALA A 445 -22.87 -47.38 3.97
CA ALA A 445 -21.86 -46.91 4.92
C ALA A 445 -21.67 -45.39 4.91
N ILE A 446 -21.29 -44.84 6.07
CA ILE A 446 -20.63 -43.54 6.18
C ILE A 446 -19.12 -43.84 6.14
N VAL A 447 -18.39 -43.19 5.24
CA VAL A 447 -17.00 -43.51 4.86
C VAL A 447 -16.15 -42.24 4.95
N SER A 448 -14.89 -42.39 5.36
CA SER A 448 -13.87 -41.35 5.22
C SER A 448 -12.66 -41.86 4.44
N ILE A 449 -12.00 -40.96 3.70
CA ILE A 449 -10.73 -41.22 3.01
C ILE A 449 -9.90 -39.93 2.97
N GLY A 450 -8.57 -40.01 3.06
CA GLY A 450 -7.70 -38.86 2.81
C GLY A 450 -7.86 -38.35 1.37
N VAL A 451 -7.77 -37.04 1.13
CA VAL A 451 -7.92 -36.47 -0.23
C VAL A 451 -6.86 -36.97 -1.22
N GLY A 452 -5.73 -37.49 -0.73
CA GLY A 452 -4.71 -38.17 -1.53
C GLY A 452 -4.94 -39.68 -1.78
N GLY A 453 -6.03 -40.25 -1.28
CA GLY A 453 -6.36 -41.69 -1.39
C GLY A 453 -5.85 -42.58 -0.25
N SER A 454 -5.30 -42.02 0.83
CA SER A 454 -4.86 -42.79 2.01
C SER A 454 -5.99 -43.03 3.01
N ASP A 455 -5.77 -43.96 3.96
CA ASP A 455 -6.56 -44.08 5.20
C ASP A 455 -8.08 -44.25 5.01
N LYS A 456 -8.52 -44.90 3.91
CA LYS A 456 -9.93 -45.21 3.69
C LYS A 456 -10.49 -46.06 4.82
N LYS A 457 -11.57 -45.59 5.45
CA LYS A 457 -12.26 -46.27 6.56
C LYS A 457 -13.76 -46.14 6.42
N ASN A 458 -14.48 -47.26 6.50
CA ASN A 458 -15.90 -47.22 6.83
C ASN A 458 -16.01 -46.84 8.30
N LEU A 459 -16.63 -45.69 8.58
CA LEU A 459 -16.83 -45.16 9.93
C LEU A 459 -18.00 -45.86 10.60
N LYS A 460 -19.06 -46.14 9.84
CA LYS A 460 -20.17 -47.00 10.25
C LYS A 460 -20.81 -47.66 9.04
N ASN A 461 -21.11 -48.96 9.18
CA ASN A 461 -21.89 -49.74 8.23
C ASN A 461 -23.34 -49.89 8.72
N PHE A 462 -24.26 -50.07 7.78
CA PHE A 462 -25.69 -50.26 7.98
C PHE A 462 -26.14 -51.35 7.00
N ALA A 463 -26.99 -52.29 7.42
CA ALA A 463 -27.49 -53.30 6.48
C ALA A 463 -28.39 -52.62 5.43
N VAL A 464 -28.35 -53.09 4.18
CA VAL A 464 -29.20 -52.51 3.10
C VAL A 464 -30.70 -52.59 3.43
N SER A 465 -31.11 -53.57 4.24
CA SER A 465 -32.48 -53.70 4.76
C SER A 465 -32.88 -52.65 5.81
N GLU A 466 -31.92 -52.02 6.51
CA GLU A 466 -32.17 -51.10 7.62
C GLU A 466 -32.37 -49.66 7.13
N ILE A 467 -31.50 -49.17 6.23
CA ILE A 467 -31.42 -47.75 5.85
C ILE A 467 -31.85 -47.52 4.39
N ALA A 468 -32.74 -46.54 4.21
CA ALA A 468 -33.27 -46.13 2.91
C ALA A 468 -32.32 -45.19 2.17
N TYR A 469 -31.88 -44.13 2.86
CA TYR A 469 -30.99 -43.09 2.33
C TYR A 469 -30.30 -42.35 3.48
N PHE A 470 -29.34 -41.48 3.13
CA PHE A 470 -28.68 -40.57 4.06
C PHE A 470 -28.83 -39.12 3.60
N ASP A 471 -28.95 -38.22 4.56
CA ASP A 471 -28.70 -36.79 4.37
C ASP A 471 -27.48 -36.36 5.20
N ALA A 472 -26.89 -35.21 4.86
CA ALA A 472 -25.87 -34.58 5.69
C ALA A 472 -25.97 -33.05 5.76
N ARG A 473 -25.35 -32.47 6.80
CA ARG A 473 -25.19 -31.04 7.02
C ARG A 473 -23.80 -30.76 7.59
N PHE A 474 -23.03 -29.90 6.92
CA PHE A 474 -21.88 -29.26 7.54
C PHE A 474 -22.41 -28.19 8.51
N TYR A 475 -22.14 -28.32 9.81
CA TYR A 475 -22.77 -27.47 10.83
C TYR A 475 -21.80 -26.52 11.54
N GLU A 476 -20.52 -26.90 11.62
CA GLU A 476 -19.44 -26.07 12.17
C GLU A 476 -18.09 -26.42 11.50
N PRO A 477 -17.03 -25.61 11.68
CA PRO A 477 -15.71 -25.91 11.13
C PRO A 477 -15.13 -27.20 11.71
N GLY A 478 -15.12 -28.27 10.91
CA GLY A 478 -14.69 -29.60 11.34
C GLY A 478 -15.83 -30.61 11.53
N GLY A 479 -17.07 -30.11 11.64
CA GLY A 479 -18.25 -30.90 12.01
C GLY A 479 -19.22 -31.19 10.86
N VAL A 480 -19.59 -32.46 10.70
CA VAL A 480 -20.66 -32.89 9.78
C VAL A 480 -21.69 -33.77 10.49
N TYR A 481 -22.96 -33.34 10.49
CA TYR A 481 -24.08 -34.19 10.85
C TYR A 481 -24.47 -35.11 9.68
N TYR A 482 -24.69 -36.37 9.99
CA TYR A 482 -25.30 -37.36 9.10
C TYR A 482 -26.61 -37.87 9.69
N ARG A 483 -27.66 -37.90 8.87
CA ARG A 483 -28.95 -38.51 9.17
C ARG A 483 -29.08 -39.80 8.36
N ALA A 484 -29.20 -40.94 9.02
CA ALA A 484 -29.51 -42.22 8.39
C ALA A 484 -31.02 -42.51 8.54
N SER A 485 -31.73 -42.59 7.41
CA SER A 485 -33.20 -42.75 7.38
C SER A 485 -33.59 -44.23 7.37
N ALA A 486 -34.36 -44.71 8.36
CA ALA A 486 -34.78 -46.11 8.42
C ALA A 486 -35.79 -46.49 7.32
N ARG A 487 -35.65 -47.68 6.70
CA ARG A 487 -36.59 -48.18 5.67
C ARG A 487 -38.00 -48.48 6.20
N THR A 488 -38.12 -48.77 7.50
CA THR A 488 -39.36 -49.25 8.12
C THR A 488 -40.40 -48.15 8.35
N ASP A 489 -39.95 -46.97 8.79
CA ASP A 489 -40.80 -45.88 9.27
C ASP A 489 -40.28 -44.48 8.86
N GLY A 490 -39.15 -44.41 8.13
CA GLY A 490 -38.51 -43.14 7.72
C GLY A 490 -37.80 -42.39 8.85
N LYS A 491 -37.72 -42.97 10.05
CA LYS A 491 -37.15 -42.31 11.24
C LYS A 491 -35.65 -42.12 11.09
N GLY A 492 -35.19 -40.89 11.37
CA GLY A 492 -33.77 -40.55 11.35
C GLY A 492 -33.02 -41.09 12.58
N SER A 493 -31.84 -41.68 12.33
CA SER A 493 -30.77 -41.85 13.33
C SER A 493 -29.65 -40.87 13.01
N TYR A 494 -29.20 -40.10 14.01
CA TYR A 494 -28.25 -39.00 13.82
C TYR A 494 -26.85 -39.36 14.30
N TYR A 495 -25.87 -38.91 13.51
CA TYR A 495 -24.46 -39.09 13.76
C TYR A 495 -23.72 -37.78 13.53
N GLU A 496 -22.66 -37.58 14.27
CA GLU A 496 -21.77 -36.42 14.20
C GLU A 496 -20.39 -36.90 13.82
N TYR A 497 -19.80 -36.30 12.79
CA TYR A 497 -18.40 -36.49 12.42
C TYR A 497 -17.60 -35.27 12.85
N GLU A 498 -16.65 -35.49 13.74
CA GLU A 498 -15.68 -34.50 14.23
C GLU A 498 -14.37 -35.23 14.58
N ASP A 499 -13.22 -34.56 14.53
CA ASP A 499 -11.93 -35.09 14.97
C ASP A 499 -11.54 -36.46 14.38
N GLY A 500 -12.03 -36.74 13.17
CA GLY A 500 -11.79 -38.02 12.46
C GLY A 500 -12.61 -39.21 12.96
N LYS A 501 -13.62 -38.99 13.82
CA LYS A 501 -14.48 -40.01 14.43
C LYS A 501 -15.94 -39.78 14.03
N LEU A 502 -16.75 -40.83 14.08
CA LEU A 502 -18.20 -40.73 13.94
C LEU A 502 -18.87 -41.22 15.23
N THR A 503 -19.66 -40.37 15.87
CA THR A 503 -20.42 -40.69 17.10
C THR A 503 -21.92 -40.61 16.82
N ALA A 504 -22.74 -41.22 17.67
CA ALA A 504 -24.19 -40.98 17.64
C ALA A 504 -24.50 -39.76 18.50
N THR A 505 -25.30 -38.82 17.99
CA THR A 505 -25.62 -37.55 18.66
C THR A 505 -27.11 -37.43 18.97
N ALA A 506 -27.45 -36.68 20.01
CA ALA A 506 -28.80 -36.23 20.34
C ALA A 506 -29.00 -34.72 20.15
N ASP A 507 -27.96 -34.01 19.72
CA ASP A 507 -27.92 -32.54 19.59
C ASP A 507 -28.66 -32.03 18.34
N THR A 508 -29.12 -32.95 17.50
CA THR A 508 -29.97 -32.67 16.34
C THR A 508 -31.09 -33.70 16.17
N ASN A 509 -32.09 -33.32 15.38
CA ASN A 509 -33.31 -34.07 15.06
C ASN A 509 -33.89 -33.52 13.74
N ASP A 510 -34.93 -34.14 13.17
CA ASP A 510 -35.50 -33.75 11.88
C ASP A 510 -35.85 -32.25 11.81
N ASN A 511 -36.42 -31.68 12.87
CA ASN A 511 -36.78 -30.27 12.89
C ASN A 511 -35.54 -29.36 12.87
N LYS A 512 -34.51 -29.66 13.67
CA LYS A 512 -33.26 -28.89 13.66
C LYS A 512 -32.52 -29.08 12.32
N PHE A 513 -32.27 -30.32 11.92
CA PHE A 513 -31.50 -30.71 10.73
C PHE A 513 -32.03 -30.15 9.40
N TYR A 514 -33.34 -29.95 9.25
CA TYR A 514 -33.93 -29.39 8.03
C TYR A 514 -34.32 -27.91 8.12
N ASN A 515 -34.62 -27.37 9.31
CA ASN A 515 -35.13 -26.00 9.47
C ASN A 515 -34.15 -25.02 10.12
N GLU A 516 -33.00 -25.47 10.63
CA GLU A 516 -31.93 -24.61 11.13
C GLU A 516 -31.09 -24.03 9.99
N PHE A 517 -30.62 -22.79 10.17
CA PHE A 517 -29.67 -22.17 9.25
C PHE A 517 -28.25 -22.67 9.53
N TYR A 518 -27.69 -23.43 8.60
CA TYR A 518 -26.29 -23.87 8.66
C TYR A 518 -25.38 -22.89 7.93
N ALA A 519 -24.56 -22.17 8.68
CA ALA A 519 -23.61 -21.21 8.14
C ALA A 519 -22.53 -21.91 7.29
N THR A 520 -22.14 -21.32 6.17
CA THR A 520 -20.93 -21.75 5.44
C THR A 520 -19.72 -21.07 6.07
N TYR A 521 -18.78 -21.87 6.56
CA TYR A 521 -17.52 -21.39 7.15
C TYR A 521 -16.39 -21.44 6.12
N LEU A 522 -15.89 -20.27 5.75
CA LEU A 522 -14.81 -20.10 4.77
C LEU A 522 -13.48 -19.98 5.53
N ILE A 523 -12.62 -20.99 5.38
CA ILE A 523 -11.31 -21.08 6.05
C ILE A 523 -10.31 -20.15 5.36
N SER A 524 -9.51 -19.41 6.13
CA SER A 524 -8.50 -18.48 5.60
C SER A 524 -7.26 -19.17 5.01
N PRO A 525 -6.38 -18.47 4.26
CA PRO A 525 -5.28 -19.12 3.57
C PRO A 525 -4.22 -19.77 4.46
N SER A 526 -4.01 -19.27 5.68
CA SER A 526 -3.17 -19.94 6.68
C SER A 526 -3.85 -21.11 7.39
N GLY A 527 -5.16 -21.31 7.22
CA GLY A 527 -5.96 -22.31 7.93
C GLY A 527 -6.33 -21.93 9.38
N ASN A 528 -5.96 -20.73 9.84
CA ASN A 528 -6.08 -20.34 11.25
C ASN A 528 -7.31 -19.49 11.58
N LYS A 529 -8.02 -18.95 10.58
CA LYS A 529 -9.24 -18.15 10.75
C LYS A 529 -10.39 -18.75 9.95
N THR A 530 -11.61 -18.48 10.39
CA THR A 530 -12.83 -18.76 9.64
C THR A 530 -13.67 -17.51 9.49
N LEU A 531 -14.43 -17.45 8.39
CA LEU A 531 -15.37 -16.37 8.05
C LEU A 531 -16.72 -17.00 7.76
N TRP A 532 -17.77 -16.50 8.40
CA TRP A 532 -19.15 -16.91 8.13
C TRP A 532 -20.10 -15.74 8.35
N TYR A 533 -21.40 -16.00 8.17
CA TYR A 533 -22.45 -15.10 8.57
C TYR A 533 -23.59 -15.89 9.21
N GLU A 534 -24.41 -15.19 9.98
CA GLU A 534 -25.68 -15.66 10.51
C GLU A 534 -26.80 -14.72 10.04
N GLN A 535 -28.00 -15.25 9.82
CA GLN A 535 -29.17 -14.42 9.54
C GLN A 535 -29.82 -13.98 10.85
N ARG A 536 -29.89 -12.66 11.09
CA ARG A 536 -30.60 -12.06 12.23
C ARG A 536 -31.45 -10.89 11.71
N ASP A 537 -32.73 -10.86 12.07
CA ASP A 537 -33.71 -9.83 11.68
C ASP A 537 -33.74 -9.48 10.17
N GLY A 538 -33.53 -10.49 9.31
CA GLY A 538 -33.50 -10.32 7.85
C GLY A 538 -32.23 -9.68 7.28
N LYS A 539 -31.16 -9.59 8.09
CA LYS A 539 -29.82 -9.14 7.68
C LYS A 539 -28.76 -10.20 7.99
N ASN A 540 -27.60 -10.08 7.33
CA ASN A 540 -26.46 -10.93 7.60
C ASN A 540 -25.57 -10.27 8.66
N VAL A 541 -25.38 -10.94 9.79
CA VAL A 541 -24.38 -10.58 10.80
C VAL A 541 -23.14 -11.40 10.52
N ILE A 542 -22.03 -10.74 10.25
CA ILE A 542 -20.82 -11.35 9.68
C ILE A 542 -19.76 -11.51 10.78
N PHE A 543 -19.11 -12.67 10.82
CA PHE A 543 -18.17 -13.05 11.87
C PHE A 543 -16.83 -13.49 11.31
N VAL A 544 -15.77 -13.20 12.07
CA VAL A 544 -14.44 -13.80 11.89
C VAL A 544 -14.03 -14.46 13.20
N GLY A 545 -13.70 -15.75 13.16
CA GLY A 545 -13.25 -16.55 14.30
C GLY A 545 -11.93 -17.26 14.03
N ASP A 546 -11.52 -18.14 14.93
CA ASP A 546 -10.39 -19.05 14.74
C ASP A 546 -10.73 -20.22 13.79
N LYS A 547 -9.83 -21.19 13.63
CA LYS A 547 -10.03 -22.38 12.77
C LYS A 547 -11.33 -23.12 13.08
N SER A 548 -11.74 -23.19 14.35
CA SER A 548 -12.92 -23.93 14.81
C SER A 548 -14.19 -23.06 14.84
N GLY A 549 -14.13 -21.80 14.38
CA GLY A 549 -15.24 -20.86 14.51
C GLY A 549 -15.41 -20.29 15.93
N ASN A 550 -14.52 -20.66 16.85
CA ASN A 550 -14.49 -20.12 18.20
C ASN A 550 -13.89 -18.71 18.22
N ASN A 551 -14.00 -18.04 19.37
CA ASN A 551 -13.51 -16.67 19.58
C ASN A 551 -14.05 -15.67 18.54
N ALA A 552 -15.30 -15.86 18.12
CA ALA A 552 -15.96 -15.12 17.06
C ALA A 552 -16.01 -13.60 17.35
N ARG A 553 -15.50 -12.81 16.41
CA ARG A 553 -15.60 -11.35 16.39
C ARG A 553 -16.62 -10.93 15.33
N GLU A 554 -17.68 -10.25 15.75
CA GLU A 554 -18.60 -9.61 14.81
C GLU A 554 -17.86 -8.51 14.03
N ILE A 555 -17.88 -8.61 12.71
CA ILE A 555 -17.30 -7.60 11.80
C ILE A 555 -18.36 -6.72 11.15
N GLY A 556 -19.64 -6.93 11.44
CA GLY A 556 -20.74 -5.98 11.17
C GLY A 556 -22.00 -6.63 10.59
N VAL A 557 -23.05 -5.82 10.47
CA VAL A 557 -24.36 -6.22 9.94
C VAL A 557 -24.56 -5.59 8.57
N SER A 558 -24.84 -6.38 7.53
CA SER A 558 -25.06 -5.85 6.18
C SER A 558 -25.84 -6.81 5.27
N ASP A 559 -26.04 -6.42 4.01
CA ASP A 559 -26.58 -7.27 2.94
C ASP A 559 -25.48 -8.06 2.19
N HIS A 560 -24.22 -7.96 2.62
CA HIS A 560 -23.12 -8.74 2.05
C HIS A 560 -23.19 -10.21 2.50
N VAL A 561 -22.74 -11.10 1.64
CA VAL A 561 -22.51 -12.52 1.92
C VAL A 561 -21.01 -12.79 1.82
N PRO A 562 -20.38 -13.51 2.76
CA PRO A 562 -19.02 -14.02 2.61
C PRO A 562 -18.78 -14.71 1.27
N TYR A 563 -17.74 -14.27 0.54
CA TYR A 563 -17.30 -14.90 -0.70
C TYR A 563 -16.06 -15.77 -0.47
N GLY A 564 -15.16 -15.33 0.42
CA GLY A 564 -13.91 -16.03 0.72
C GLY A 564 -12.87 -15.11 1.32
N TRP A 565 -11.60 -15.53 1.23
CA TRP A 565 -10.45 -14.72 1.61
C TRP A 565 -9.52 -14.50 0.41
N TYR A 566 -8.77 -13.40 0.42
CA TYR A 566 -7.65 -13.20 -0.51
C TYR A 566 -6.30 -13.48 0.18
N THR A 567 -6.11 -12.93 1.38
CA THR A 567 -5.05 -13.30 2.34
C THR A 567 -5.69 -13.41 3.73
N ASP A 568 -4.95 -13.76 4.78
CA ASP A 568 -5.46 -13.68 6.16
C ASP A 568 -5.80 -12.24 6.62
N ASP A 569 -5.41 -11.22 5.85
CA ASP A 569 -5.67 -9.80 6.10
C ASP A 569 -6.81 -9.22 5.22
N TYR A 570 -7.25 -9.94 4.19
CA TYR A 570 -8.23 -9.44 3.22
C TYR A 570 -9.37 -10.43 3.00
N ILE A 571 -10.58 -10.00 3.33
CA ILE A 571 -11.82 -10.77 3.15
C ILE A 571 -12.55 -10.32 1.89
N LEU A 572 -13.16 -11.26 1.18
CA LEU A 572 -13.99 -11.03 0.00
C LEU A 572 -15.47 -11.22 0.32
N PHE A 573 -16.31 -10.37 -0.27
CA PHE A 573 -17.77 -10.40 -0.12
C PHE A 573 -18.49 -10.38 -1.46
N SER A 574 -19.63 -11.08 -1.54
CA SER A 574 -20.64 -10.90 -2.57
C SER A 574 -21.72 -9.93 -2.08
N LEU A 575 -22.22 -9.08 -2.98
CA LEU A 575 -23.44 -8.30 -2.78
C LEU A 575 -24.38 -8.57 -3.97
N LYS A 576 -25.68 -8.74 -3.67
CA LYS A 576 -26.75 -9.09 -4.64
C LYS A 576 -26.48 -10.35 -5.49
N GLY A 577 -25.47 -11.14 -5.16
CA GLY A 577 -25.06 -12.31 -5.93
C GLY A 577 -24.37 -12.00 -7.25
N SER A 578 -23.90 -10.78 -7.50
CA SER A 578 -23.19 -10.43 -8.74
C SER A 578 -22.12 -9.35 -8.61
N GLU A 579 -21.97 -8.75 -7.43
CA GLU A 579 -20.99 -7.70 -7.17
C GLU A 579 -19.95 -8.23 -6.17
N LEU A 580 -18.66 -8.11 -6.49
CA LEU A 580 -17.54 -8.60 -5.66
C LEU A 580 -16.86 -7.42 -4.94
N TYR A 581 -16.61 -7.59 -3.66
CA TYR A 581 -16.06 -6.58 -2.74
C TYR A 581 -14.89 -7.15 -1.91
N VAL A 582 -14.03 -6.27 -1.38
CA VAL A 582 -12.94 -6.59 -0.45
C VAL A 582 -12.94 -5.71 0.80
N MET A 583 -12.52 -6.23 1.94
CA MET A 583 -12.31 -5.47 3.18
C MET A 583 -11.07 -5.99 3.95
N ASP A 584 -10.52 -5.16 4.84
CA ASP A 584 -9.63 -5.61 5.92
C ASP A 584 -10.32 -6.67 6.80
N ALA A 585 -9.68 -7.81 7.01
CA ALA A 585 -10.14 -8.87 7.90
C ALA A 585 -10.29 -8.42 9.38
N ASN A 586 -9.51 -7.41 9.77
CA ASN A 586 -9.52 -6.80 11.10
C ASN A 586 -10.42 -5.54 11.15
N GLY A 587 -10.96 -5.10 10.01
CA GLY A 587 -11.91 -3.98 9.92
C GLY A 587 -13.28 -4.31 10.53
N LYS A 588 -14.18 -3.33 10.47
CA LYS A 588 -15.60 -3.44 10.79
C LYS A 588 -16.41 -2.75 9.69
N ILE A 589 -17.54 -3.34 9.30
CA ILE A 589 -18.52 -2.74 8.40
C ILE A 589 -19.36 -1.76 9.20
N ASP A 590 -19.22 -0.46 8.89
CA ASP A 590 -19.96 0.63 9.52
C ASP A 590 -20.20 1.79 8.52
N THR A 591 -20.76 2.91 8.99
CA THR A 591 -21.07 4.09 8.15
C THR A 591 -19.84 4.81 7.59
N SER A 592 -18.66 4.59 8.16
CA SER A 592 -17.36 5.13 7.73
C SER A 592 -16.50 4.12 6.98
N HIS A 593 -16.74 2.83 7.18
CA HIS A 593 -15.96 1.73 6.62
C HIS A 593 -16.88 0.73 5.93
N THR A 594 -17.07 0.89 4.63
CA THR A 594 -17.76 -0.09 3.78
C THR A 594 -16.73 -0.91 2.99
N PRO A 595 -16.98 -2.20 2.70
CA PRO A 595 -16.17 -2.97 1.76
C PRO A 595 -15.97 -2.22 0.43
N LEU A 596 -14.76 -2.28 -0.12
CA LEU A 596 -14.41 -1.67 -1.40
C LEU A 596 -14.90 -2.55 -2.54
N LYS A 597 -15.68 -1.99 -3.47
CA LYS A 597 -16.11 -2.72 -4.67
C LYS A 597 -14.90 -3.01 -5.57
N ILE A 598 -14.76 -4.28 -5.97
CA ILE A 598 -13.79 -4.72 -6.97
C ILE A 598 -14.40 -4.69 -8.36
N THR A 599 -15.47 -5.47 -8.58
CA THR A 599 -15.99 -5.72 -9.93
C THR A 599 -17.38 -6.33 -9.90
N ASP A 600 -18.03 -6.41 -11.06
CA ASP A 600 -19.21 -7.26 -11.28
C ASP A 600 -18.78 -8.60 -11.89
N TYR A 601 -19.33 -9.68 -11.35
CA TYR A 601 -19.03 -11.06 -11.73
C TYR A 601 -20.28 -11.81 -12.19
N HIS A 602 -20.09 -12.81 -13.04
CA HIS A 602 -21.12 -13.77 -13.40
C HIS A 602 -21.21 -14.84 -12.31
N LYS A 603 -22.32 -14.88 -11.59
CA LYS A 603 -22.65 -15.95 -10.65
C LYS A 603 -23.30 -17.14 -11.39
N PRO A 604 -22.81 -18.37 -11.20
CA PRO A 604 -23.48 -19.57 -11.70
C PRO A 604 -24.87 -19.73 -11.07
N ALA A 605 -25.83 -20.30 -11.80
CA ALA A 605 -27.17 -20.55 -11.27
C ALA A 605 -27.26 -21.72 -10.25
N ILE A 606 -26.12 -22.22 -9.76
CA ILE A 606 -26.00 -23.24 -8.72
C ILE A 606 -25.27 -22.66 -7.52
N THR A 607 -25.86 -22.76 -6.34
CA THR A 607 -25.18 -22.53 -5.06
C THR A 607 -24.68 -23.86 -4.51
N TYR A 608 -23.41 -23.90 -4.08
CA TYR A 608 -22.80 -25.06 -3.44
C TYR A 608 -22.58 -24.75 -1.95
N PRO A 609 -23.25 -25.46 -1.02
CA PRO A 609 -22.98 -25.34 0.40
C PRO A 609 -21.69 -26.10 0.77
N GLY A 610 -20.82 -25.47 1.56
CA GLY A 610 -19.65 -26.16 2.14
C GLY A 610 -18.66 -26.72 1.12
N TYR A 611 -18.15 -25.88 0.21
CA TYR A 611 -16.86 -26.19 -0.42
C TYR A 611 -15.81 -26.49 0.67
N GLY A 612 -14.76 -27.22 0.31
CA GLY A 612 -13.52 -27.22 1.11
C GLY A 612 -12.88 -25.82 1.18
N GLY A 613 -11.56 -25.73 1.32
CA GLY A 613 -10.84 -24.45 1.35
C GLY A 613 -10.88 -23.62 0.04
N GLY A 614 -11.80 -23.89 -0.89
CA GLY A 614 -11.90 -23.17 -2.16
C GLY A 614 -13.00 -22.11 -2.19
N TYR A 615 -12.78 -21.03 -2.94
CA TYR A 615 -13.75 -19.94 -3.08
C TYR A 615 -14.31 -19.86 -4.49
N GLY A 616 -15.61 -19.59 -4.60
CA GLY A 616 -16.29 -19.36 -5.89
C GLY A 616 -17.75 -19.05 -5.67
N GLY A 617 -18.15 -17.82 -6.02
CA GLY A 617 -19.35 -17.13 -5.55
C GLY A 617 -20.60 -17.97 -5.28
N GLN A 618 -21.00 -18.02 -4.01
CA GLN A 618 -22.27 -18.59 -3.54
C GLN A 618 -23.49 -17.86 -4.10
#